data_AF-A0A7S2NIL6-F1
#
_entry.id   AF-A0A7S2NIL6-F1
#
_cell.length_a   1.000
_cell.length_b   1.000
_cell.length_c   1.000
_cell.angle_alpha   90.00
_cell.angle_beta   90.00
_cell.angle_gamma   90.00
#
_symmetry.space_group_name_H-M   'P 1'
#
loop_
_entity.id
_entity.type
_entity.pdbx_description
1 polymer ?
#
loop_
_entity_poly.entity_id
_entity_poly.type
_entity_poly.pdbx_seq_one_letter_code
_entity_poly.pdbx_strand_id
1 'polypeptide(L)'
;AMFRDPVQRAISGWFHNKHDCDSARSIGAYAACVQDCSAQMLAGMACGGDRRPPSDDADGLIARVRKFGFVGLTGEWELSICLFHAMHGGVCREEEFVNVRPGAKRNAKTGSYDPRRYGLAADVAGLDGRVYAAAKEVFWENMRRYNVSRQTCMQEYCAAGSRYFEAIEESPATFRHRPAGSQSAMYEFDWPGRASFDED
;
A
#
# COMPACT_ATOMS: atom_id res chain seq x y z
N ALA A 1 -4.39 10.63 -2.05
CA ALA A 1 -4.07 9.66 -3.11
C ALA A 1 -3.58 8.36 -2.46
N MET A 2 -3.90 7.22 -3.06
CA MET A 2 -3.36 5.91 -2.66
C MET A 2 -2.24 5.52 -3.62
N PHE A 3 -1.13 5.02 -3.08
CA PHE A 3 0.00 4.52 -3.85
C PHE A 3 0.22 3.03 -3.57
N ARG A 4 0.85 2.33 -4.51
CA ARG A 4 1.18 0.91 -4.42
C ARG A 4 2.62 0.68 -4.85
N ASP A 5 3.26 -0.36 -4.33
CA ASP A 5 4.55 -0.81 -4.86
C ASP A 5 4.44 -1.03 -6.38
N PRO A 6 5.31 -0.40 -7.19
CA PRO A 6 5.16 -0.45 -8.64
C PRO A 6 5.27 -1.87 -9.23
N VAL A 7 6.07 -2.77 -8.64
CA VAL A 7 6.18 -4.16 -9.12
C VAL A 7 4.89 -4.91 -8.82
N GLN A 8 4.41 -4.78 -7.59
CA GLN A 8 3.13 -5.37 -7.20
C GLN A 8 2.02 -4.88 -8.14
N ARG A 9 1.95 -3.56 -8.39
CA ARG A 9 0.95 -2.92 -9.27
C ARG A 9 0.97 -3.50 -10.67
N ALA A 10 2.17 -3.70 -11.23
CA ALA A 10 2.33 -4.29 -12.55
C ALA A 10 1.83 -5.75 -12.59
N ILE A 11 2.11 -6.55 -11.56
CA ILE A 11 1.67 -7.95 -11.52
C ILE A 11 0.16 -8.06 -11.35
N SER A 12 -0.45 -7.24 -10.49
CA SER A 12 -1.92 -7.24 -10.37
C SER A 12 -2.60 -6.75 -11.63
N GLY A 13 -2.14 -5.63 -12.21
CA GLY A 13 -2.69 -5.12 -13.46
C GLY A 13 -2.67 -6.18 -14.57
N TRP A 14 -1.61 -7.00 -14.63
CA TRP A 14 -1.53 -8.14 -15.54
C TRP A 14 -2.66 -9.17 -15.32
N PHE A 15 -2.95 -9.50 -14.06
CA PHE A 15 -4.07 -10.39 -13.72
C PHE A 15 -5.44 -9.73 -13.76
N HIS A 16 -5.49 -8.40 -13.76
CA HIS A 16 -6.68 -7.58 -13.91
C HIS A 16 -6.85 -7.12 -15.37
N ASN A 17 -6.85 -8.11 -16.28
CA ASN A 17 -7.08 -7.93 -17.73
C ASN A 17 -6.08 -7.01 -18.45
N LYS A 18 -4.92 -6.71 -17.87
CA LYS A 18 -3.87 -5.90 -18.49
C LYS A 18 -4.38 -4.53 -18.94
N HIS A 19 -5.19 -3.88 -18.11
CA HIS A 19 -5.67 -2.54 -18.39
C HIS A 19 -4.50 -1.57 -18.64
N ASP A 20 -4.74 -0.54 -19.45
CA ASP A 20 -3.73 0.41 -19.96
C ASP A 20 -2.73 -0.15 -20.99
N CYS A 21 -2.51 -1.47 -21.04
CA CYS A 21 -1.58 -2.12 -21.96
C CYS A 21 -2.08 -3.50 -22.44
N ASP A 22 -3.27 -3.53 -23.05
CA ASP A 22 -4.00 -4.76 -23.40
C ASP A 22 -3.30 -5.64 -24.44
N SER A 23 -2.53 -5.02 -25.34
CA SER A 23 -1.76 -5.68 -26.40
C SER A 23 -0.55 -6.48 -25.89
N ALA A 24 -0.15 -6.29 -24.63
CA ALA A 24 0.98 -6.99 -24.04
C ALA A 24 0.77 -8.51 -24.02
N ARG A 25 1.75 -9.25 -24.54
CA ARG A 25 1.71 -10.72 -24.68
C ARG A 25 2.44 -11.49 -23.57
N SER A 26 3.18 -10.78 -22.72
CA SER A 26 3.85 -11.36 -21.57
C SER A 26 3.82 -10.37 -20.41
N ILE A 27 3.97 -10.86 -19.17
CA ILE A 27 4.02 -10.02 -17.99
C ILE A 27 5.21 -9.04 -18.03
N GLY A 28 6.35 -9.45 -18.59
CA GLY A 28 7.49 -8.56 -18.80
C GLY A 28 7.17 -7.43 -19.79
N ALA A 29 6.50 -7.73 -20.90
CA ALA A 29 6.07 -6.72 -21.86
C ALA A 29 5.03 -5.76 -21.26
N TYR A 30 4.13 -6.29 -20.43
CA TYR A 30 3.14 -5.49 -19.70
C TYR A 30 3.82 -4.56 -18.69
N ALA A 31 4.70 -5.09 -17.83
CA ALA A 31 5.43 -4.33 -16.83
C ALA A 31 6.28 -3.20 -17.46
N ALA A 32 6.91 -3.46 -18.61
CA ALA A 32 7.63 -2.43 -19.37
C ALA A 32 6.68 -1.36 -19.94
N CYS A 33 5.49 -1.74 -20.40
CA CYS A 33 4.48 -0.84 -20.92
C CYS A 33 3.92 0.10 -19.83
N VAL A 34 3.54 -0.46 -18.66
CA VAL A 34 3.05 0.31 -17.51
C VAL A 34 4.15 0.84 -16.58
N GLN A 35 5.41 0.82 -17.03
CA GLN A 35 6.52 1.39 -16.29
C GLN A 35 6.29 2.90 -16.12
N ASP A 36 6.61 3.44 -14.93
CA ASP A 36 6.45 4.85 -14.61
C ASP A 36 4.98 5.35 -14.70
N CYS A 37 4.00 4.48 -14.50
CA CYS A 37 2.58 4.83 -14.60
C CYS A 37 2.15 5.85 -13.54
N SER A 38 2.55 5.66 -12.28
CA SER A 38 2.23 6.61 -11.21
C SER A 38 2.88 7.96 -11.48
N ALA A 39 4.12 7.96 -11.97
CA ALA A 39 4.81 9.16 -12.42
C ALA A 39 4.09 9.84 -13.61
N GLN A 40 3.64 9.07 -14.61
CA GLN A 40 2.84 9.56 -15.74
C GLN A 40 1.54 10.22 -15.24
N MET A 41 0.78 9.55 -14.38
CA MET A 41 -0.46 10.09 -13.83
C MET A 41 -0.24 11.39 -13.04
N LEU A 42 0.84 11.47 -12.24
CA LEU A 42 1.20 12.71 -11.53
C LEU A 42 1.63 13.84 -12.48
N ALA A 43 2.17 13.51 -13.64
CA ALA A 43 2.47 14.44 -14.71
C ALA A 43 1.24 14.80 -15.58
N GLY A 44 0.07 14.22 -15.31
CA GLY A 44 -1.15 14.42 -16.10
C GLY A 44 -1.16 13.64 -17.42
N MET A 45 -0.39 12.56 -17.51
CA MET A 45 -0.28 11.68 -18.67
C MET A 45 -1.02 10.36 -18.42
N ALA A 46 -1.52 9.75 -19.50
CA ALA A 46 -2.12 8.42 -19.45
C ALA A 46 -1.05 7.35 -19.24
N CYS A 47 -1.36 6.35 -18.42
CA CYS A 47 -0.52 5.17 -18.25
C CYS A 47 -0.42 4.36 -19.56
N GLY A 48 0.74 3.76 -19.82
CA GLY A 48 0.93 2.92 -21.02
C GLY A 48 0.97 3.71 -22.34
N GLY A 49 0.97 5.04 -22.28
CA GLY A 49 1.03 5.90 -23.46
C GLY A 49 2.45 6.06 -24.02
N ASP A 50 2.53 6.56 -25.27
CA ASP A 50 3.80 6.82 -25.95
C ASP A 50 4.62 7.96 -25.31
N ARG A 51 3.96 8.83 -24.54
CA ARG A 51 4.61 9.95 -23.84
C ARG A 51 4.92 9.58 -22.41
N ARG A 52 6.15 9.85 -21.99
CA ARG A 52 6.60 9.71 -20.60
C ARG A 52 7.12 11.05 -20.06
N PRO A 53 6.99 11.30 -18.75
CA PRO A 53 7.66 12.43 -18.14
C PRO A 53 9.19 12.30 -18.32
N PRO A 54 9.91 13.43 -18.51
CA PRO A 54 11.36 13.43 -18.52
C PRO A 54 11.92 12.77 -17.25
N SER A 55 12.99 11.99 -17.38
CA SER A 55 13.59 11.26 -16.24
C SER A 55 14.16 12.17 -15.16
N ASP A 56 14.41 13.43 -15.47
CA ASP A 56 14.85 14.49 -14.57
C ASP A 56 13.70 15.26 -13.88
N ASP A 57 12.43 15.05 -14.27
CA ASP A 57 11.26 15.68 -13.61
C ASP A 57 10.88 15.04 -12.26
N ALA A 58 11.69 14.10 -11.76
CA ALA A 58 11.39 13.39 -10.52
C ALA A 58 11.16 14.33 -9.34
N ASP A 59 11.91 15.43 -9.22
CA ASP A 59 11.77 16.37 -8.10
C ASP A 59 10.43 17.11 -8.16
N GLY A 60 9.96 17.44 -9.37
CA GLY A 60 8.64 17.99 -9.59
C GLY A 60 7.54 17.00 -9.18
N LEU A 61 7.68 15.73 -9.55
CA LEU A 61 6.71 14.69 -9.20
C LEU A 61 6.68 14.42 -7.69
N ILE A 62 7.84 14.33 -7.05
CA ILE A 62 7.98 14.19 -5.59
C ILE A 62 7.36 15.40 -4.88
N ALA A 63 7.60 16.61 -5.36
CA ALA A 63 6.99 17.82 -4.81
C ALA A 63 5.45 17.80 -4.91
N ARG A 64 4.88 17.18 -5.95
CA ARG A 64 3.43 16.98 -6.05
C ARG A 64 2.92 15.98 -5.02
N VAL A 65 3.63 14.85 -4.83
CA VAL A 65 3.27 13.86 -3.80
C VAL A 65 3.16 14.52 -2.41
N ARG A 66 4.15 15.35 -2.05
CA ARG A 66 4.19 16.07 -0.77
C ARG A 66 3.09 17.12 -0.59
N LYS A 67 2.41 17.52 -1.66
CA LYS A 67 1.31 18.51 -1.63
C LYS A 67 -0.07 17.88 -1.56
N PHE A 68 -0.21 16.56 -1.68
CA PHE A 68 -1.52 15.93 -1.49
C PHE A 68 -2.02 16.14 -0.06
N GLY A 69 -3.32 16.42 0.08
CA GLY A 69 -3.97 16.51 1.40
C GLY A 69 -4.03 15.17 2.16
N PHE A 70 -3.74 14.06 1.47
CA PHE A 70 -3.62 12.72 2.05
C PHE A 70 -2.77 11.83 1.14
N VAL A 71 -1.90 11.03 1.71
CA VAL A 71 -1.11 9.99 1.03
C VAL A 71 -1.26 8.71 1.83
N GLY A 72 -1.87 7.69 1.22
CA GLY A 72 -1.96 6.33 1.78
C GLY A 72 -1.22 5.32 0.91
N LEU A 73 -0.97 4.14 1.47
CA LEU A 73 -0.31 3.02 0.81
C LEU A 73 -1.23 1.82 0.78
N THR A 74 -1.35 1.17 -0.36
CA THR A 74 -2.29 0.05 -0.54
C THR A 74 -1.83 -1.18 0.25
N GLY A 75 -0.52 -1.42 0.36
CA GLY A 75 0.04 -2.43 1.27
C GLY A 75 -0.12 -2.09 2.76
N GLU A 76 -0.56 -0.88 3.09
CA GLU A 76 -0.84 -0.43 4.46
C GLU A 76 -2.31 0.00 4.60
N TRP A 77 -3.25 -0.73 3.99
CA TRP A 77 -4.63 -0.29 3.80
C TRP A 77 -5.34 0.12 5.09
N GLU A 78 -5.29 -0.71 6.14
CA GLU A 78 -6.01 -0.41 7.40
C GLU A 78 -5.43 0.82 8.09
N LEU A 79 -4.11 0.95 8.09
CA LEU A 79 -3.41 2.13 8.60
C LEU A 79 -3.70 3.36 7.73
N SER A 80 -3.86 3.20 6.42
CA SER A 80 -4.21 4.29 5.50
C SER A 80 -5.62 4.81 5.74
N ILE A 81 -6.60 3.94 6.01
CA ILE A 81 -7.96 4.34 6.37
C ILE A 81 -7.95 5.07 7.72
N CYS A 82 -7.33 4.47 8.73
CA CYS A 82 -7.22 5.08 10.05
C CYS A 82 -6.52 6.45 9.98
N LEU A 83 -5.44 6.56 9.20
CA LEU A 83 -4.75 7.82 8.97
C LEU A 83 -5.63 8.85 8.28
N PHE A 84 -6.43 8.46 7.29
CA PHE A 84 -7.37 9.36 6.64
C PHE A 84 -8.35 9.96 7.66
N HIS A 85 -8.92 9.13 8.54
CA HIS A 85 -9.83 9.59 9.60
C HIS A 85 -9.12 10.40 10.69
N ALA A 86 -7.88 10.07 11.06
CA ALA A 86 -7.09 10.87 11.99
C ALA A 86 -6.77 12.27 11.42
N MET A 87 -6.55 12.37 10.10
CA MET A 87 -6.24 13.63 9.42
C MET A 87 -7.47 14.51 9.18
N HIS A 88 -8.59 13.91 8.79
CA HIS A 88 -9.76 14.64 8.26
C HIS A 88 -11.04 14.46 9.08
N GLY A 89 -11.02 13.61 10.11
CA GLY A 89 -12.17 13.25 10.93
C GLY A 89 -13.12 12.26 10.25
N GLY A 90 -14.35 12.20 10.74
CA GLY A 90 -15.36 11.22 10.32
C GLY A 90 -15.30 9.91 11.10
N VAL A 91 -16.34 9.09 10.96
CA VAL A 91 -16.47 7.81 11.65
C VAL A 91 -16.00 6.70 10.72
N CYS A 92 -14.99 5.93 11.12
CA CYS A 92 -14.59 4.75 10.37
C CYS A 92 -15.74 3.73 10.35
N ARG A 93 -15.96 3.09 9.21
CA ARG A 93 -16.95 2.04 9.02
C ARG A 93 -16.27 0.73 8.65
N GLU A 94 -16.86 -0.39 9.07
CA GLU A 94 -16.29 -1.71 8.80
C GLU A 94 -16.10 -1.96 7.31
N GLU A 95 -16.99 -1.44 6.46
CA GLU A 95 -16.96 -1.65 5.02
C GLU A 95 -15.74 -1.02 4.34
N GLU A 96 -15.12 -0.01 4.95
CA GLU A 96 -13.91 0.63 4.43
C GLU A 96 -12.71 -0.35 4.49
N PHE A 97 -12.72 -1.24 5.48
CA PHE A 97 -11.70 -2.27 5.68
C PHE A 97 -12.02 -3.58 4.94
N VAL A 98 -13.01 -3.62 4.06
CA VAL A 98 -13.30 -4.82 3.28
C VAL A 98 -12.56 -4.76 1.95
N ASN A 99 -11.71 -5.77 1.69
CA ASN A 99 -11.17 -5.96 0.35
C ASN A 99 -12.24 -6.51 -0.60
N VAL A 100 -12.90 -5.61 -1.31
CA VAL A 100 -13.97 -5.93 -2.28
C VAL A 100 -13.46 -6.42 -3.64
N ARG A 101 -12.14 -6.45 -3.86
CA ARG A 101 -11.51 -6.88 -5.11
C ARG A 101 -10.24 -7.69 -4.85
N PRO A 102 -10.37 -8.94 -4.36
CA PRO A 102 -9.21 -9.76 -4.11
C PRO A 102 -8.41 -10.04 -5.40
N GLY A 103 -7.14 -9.64 -5.43
CA GLY A 103 -6.18 -9.89 -6.50
C GLY A 103 -5.96 -11.39 -6.78
N ALA A 104 -5.96 -11.78 -8.05
CA ALA A 104 -5.82 -13.18 -8.44
C ALA A 104 -4.36 -13.67 -8.32
N LYS A 105 -4.13 -14.95 -7.99
CA LYS A 105 -2.82 -15.64 -7.98
C LYS A 105 -1.73 -15.06 -7.05
N ARG A 106 -2.13 -14.28 -6.04
CA ARG A 106 -1.25 -13.82 -4.97
C ARG A 106 -1.04 -14.88 -3.89
N ASN A 107 -0.08 -14.64 -3.00
CA ASN A 107 0.07 -15.44 -1.80
C ASN A 107 -1.04 -15.12 -0.80
N ALA A 108 -1.86 -16.12 -0.43
CA ALA A 108 -2.97 -15.93 0.50
C ALA A 108 -2.56 -15.49 1.91
N LYS A 109 -1.31 -15.72 2.32
CA LYS A 109 -0.77 -15.28 3.61
C LYS A 109 -0.26 -13.84 3.58
N THR A 110 0.42 -13.46 2.50
CA THR A 110 1.13 -12.17 2.42
C THR A 110 0.44 -11.13 1.57
N GLY A 111 -0.66 -11.46 0.88
CA GLY A 111 -1.43 -10.53 0.04
C GLY A 111 -0.65 -9.98 -1.15
N SER A 112 0.60 -10.42 -1.32
CA SER A 112 1.54 -9.93 -2.30
C SER A 112 1.90 -11.01 -3.32
N TYR A 113 2.40 -10.55 -4.45
CA TYR A 113 3.00 -11.35 -5.49
C TYR A 113 4.48 -11.54 -5.21
N ASP A 114 5.01 -12.70 -5.58
CA ASP A 114 6.46 -12.92 -5.66
C ASP A 114 6.94 -12.53 -7.06
N PRO A 115 7.63 -11.38 -7.24
CA PRO A 115 8.03 -10.90 -8.56
C PRO A 115 8.93 -11.86 -9.32
N ARG A 116 9.73 -12.67 -8.60
CA ARG A 116 10.70 -13.59 -9.19
C ARG A 116 10.01 -14.70 -9.97
N ARG A 117 8.80 -15.11 -9.54
CA ARG A 117 7.97 -16.09 -10.28
C ARG A 117 7.55 -15.60 -11.65
N TYR A 118 7.61 -14.28 -11.87
CA TYR A 118 7.20 -13.62 -13.10
C TYR A 118 8.37 -13.05 -13.90
N GLY A 119 9.61 -13.34 -13.47
CA GLY A 119 10.81 -12.81 -14.13
C GLY A 119 10.98 -11.29 -13.96
N LEU A 120 10.36 -10.70 -12.93
CA LEU A 120 10.50 -9.28 -12.62
C LEU A 120 11.50 -9.09 -11.47
N ALA A 121 12.23 -7.96 -11.50
CA ALA A 121 13.01 -7.51 -10.37
C ALA A 121 12.09 -7.17 -9.18
N ALA A 122 12.62 -7.24 -7.96
CA ALA A 122 11.86 -6.89 -6.76
C ALA A 122 11.65 -5.38 -6.62
N ASP A 123 12.49 -4.59 -7.27
CA ASP A 123 12.48 -3.14 -7.31
C ASP A 123 12.24 -2.64 -8.75
N VAL A 124 11.53 -1.50 -8.87
CA VAL A 124 11.40 -0.80 -10.15
C VAL A 124 12.44 0.31 -10.21
N ALA A 125 13.40 0.16 -11.13
CA ALA A 125 14.20 1.27 -11.60
C ALA A 125 13.32 2.23 -12.41
N GLY A 126 13.39 3.53 -12.11
CA GLY A 126 12.61 4.56 -12.80
C GLY A 126 12.02 5.62 -11.88
N LEU A 127 11.09 6.41 -12.43
CA LEU A 127 10.38 7.46 -11.72
C LEU A 127 9.34 6.90 -10.75
N ASP A 128 8.69 5.78 -11.09
CA ASP A 128 7.70 5.14 -10.21
C ASP A 128 8.31 4.72 -8.86
N GLY A 129 9.53 4.18 -8.88
CA GLY A 129 10.26 3.83 -7.65
C GLY A 129 10.53 5.06 -6.76
N ARG A 130 10.95 6.18 -7.38
CA ARG A 130 11.20 7.45 -6.67
C ARG A 130 9.91 8.07 -6.13
N VAL A 131 8.84 8.05 -6.91
CA VAL A 131 7.51 8.52 -6.50
C VAL A 131 6.97 7.68 -5.34
N TYR A 132 7.07 6.35 -5.43
CA TYR A 132 6.61 5.47 -4.35
C TYR A 132 7.44 5.62 -3.07
N ALA A 133 8.76 5.80 -3.20
CA ALA A 133 9.61 6.10 -2.05
C ALA A 133 9.18 7.40 -1.34
N ALA A 134 8.94 8.47 -2.10
CA ALA A 134 8.43 9.72 -1.54
C ALA A 134 7.01 9.57 -0.93
N ALA A 135 6.14 8.77 -1.53
CA ALA A 135 4.82 8.48 -0.95
C ALA A 135 4.94 7.76 0.39
N LYS A 136 5.85 6.77 0.50
CA LYS A 136 6.14 6.09 1.77
C LYS A 136 6.67 7.06 2.83
N GLU A 137 7.59 7.95 2.47
CA GLU A 137 8.09 8.98 3.39
C GLU A 137 6.95 9.83 3.95
N VAL A 138 6.11 10.39 3.08
CA VAL A 138 4.97 11.24 3.49
C VAL A 138 3.97 10.46 4.33
N PHE A 139 3.68 9.20 3.96
CA PHE A 139 2.80 8.33 4.73
C PHE A 139 3.32 8.15 6.16
N TRP A 140 4.57 7.71 6.35
CA TRP A 140 5.14 7.47 7.67
C TRP A 140 5.42 8.74 8.48
N GLU A 141 5.63 9.88 7.82
CA GLU A 141 5.63 11.20 8.47
C GLU A 141 4.25 11.55 9.02
N ASN A 142 3.19 11.35 8.24
CA ASN A 142 1.83 11.62 8.68
C ASN A 142 1.37 10.64 9.77
N MET A 143 1.71 9.36 9.68
CA MET A 143 1.45 8.38 10.75
C MET A 143 1.98 8.89 12.10
N ARG A 144 3.22 9.38 12.13
CA ARG A 144 3.81 9.98 13.35
C ARG A 144 3.12 11.28 13.75
N ARG A 145 2.89 12.19 12.79
CA ARG A 145 2.28 13.51 13.04
C ARG A 145 0.88 13.41 13.65
N TYR A 146 0.09 12.43 13.22
CA TYR A 146 -1.29 12.23 13.65
C TYR A 146 -1.42 11.12 14.70
N ASN A 147 -0.31 10.67 15.29
CA ASN A 147 -0.27 9.63 16.33
C ASN A 147 -1.07 8.37 15.94
N VAL A 148 -0.93 7.94 14.69
CA VAL A 148 -1.60 6.75 14.18
C VAL A 148 -0.75 5.54 14.47
N SER A 149 -1.32 4.58 15.16
CA SER A 149 -0.77 3.26 15.42
C SER A 149 -1.92 2.26 15.52
N ARG A 150 -1.63 0.95 15.52
CA ARG A 150 -2.66 -0.07 15.77
C ARG A 150 -3.49 0.26 17.01
N GLN A 151 -2.82 0.61 18.12
CA GLN A 151 -3.51 0.93 19.37
C GLN A 151 -4.44 2.15 19.23
N THR A 152 -3.96 3.27 18.67
CA THR A 152 -4.79 4.48 18.56
C THR A 152 -5.90 4.32 17.52
N CYS A 153 -5.67 3.54 16.47
CA CYS A 153 -6.72 3.15 15.53
C CYS A 153 -7.85 2.38 16.21
N MET A 154 -7.55 1.43 17.08
CA MET A 154 -8.57 0.68 17.83
C MET A 154 -9.33 1.55 18.82
N GLN A 155 -8.63 2.42 19.54
CA GLN A 155 -9.15 3.07 20.74
C GLN A 155 -9.75 4.46 20.46
N GLU A 156 -9.19 5.19 19.49
CA GLU A 156 -9.48 6.61 19.30
C GLU A 156 -10.16 6.87 17.96
N TYR A 157 -9.60 6.36 16.87
CA TYR A 157 -10.03 6.75 15.52
C TYR A 157 -11.12 5.84 14.93
N CYS A 158 -10.92 4.53 15.04
CA CYS A 158 -11.74 3.53 14.34
C CYS A 158 -12.32 2.47 15.29
N ALA A 159 -12.95 2.90 16.38
CA ALA A 159 -13.56 1.99 17.36
C ALA A 159 -14.56 0.98 16.73
N ALA A 160 -15.32 1.40 15.71
CA ALA A 160 -16.24 0.51 14.98
C ALA A 160 -15.51 -0.49 14.05
N GLY A 161 -14.25 -0.24 13.71
CA GLY A 161 -13.38 -1.11 12.92
C GLY A 161 -12.29 -1.79 13.74
N SER A 162 -12.38 -1.80 15.08
CA SER A 162 -11.29 -2.24 15.97
C SER A 162 -10.78 -3.64 15.65
N ARG A 163 -11.66 -4.55 15.21
CA ARG A 163 -11.32 -5.93 14.84
C ARG A 163 -10.24 -6.05 13.76
N TYR A 164 -10.12 -5.05 12.89
CA TYR A 164 -9.12 -5.04 11.82
C TYR A 164 -7.70 -4.73 12.31
N PHE A 165 -7.58 -4.26 13.55
CA PHE A 165 -6.34 -3.92 14.20
C PHE A 165 -6.02 -4.88 15.36
N GLU A 166 -6.80 -5.94 15.56
CA GLU A 166 -6.51 -6.94 16.60
C GLU A 166 -5.35 -7.84 16.18
N ALA A 167 -4.38 -8.04 17.07
CA ALA A 167 -3.37 -9.09 16.88
C ALA A 167 -3.98 -10.44 17.22
N ILE A 168 -3.94 -11.38 16.28
CA ILE A 168 -4.32 -12.77 16.56
C ILE A 168 -3.19 -13.38 17.40
N GLU A 169 -3.45 -13.70 18.67
CA GLU A 169 -2.48 -14.45 19.46
C GLU A 169 -2.29 -15.84 18.83
N GLU A 170 -1.07 -16.15 18.37
CA GLU A 170 -0.71 -17.53 18.05
C GLU A 170 -0.88 -18.37 19.32
N SER A 171 -1.73 -19.39 19.26
CA SER A 171 -2.12 -20.21 20.43
C SER A 171 -0.90 -20.67 21.26
N PRO A 172 -0.88 -20.46 22.60
CA PRO A 172 0.30 -20.65 23.43
C PRO A 172 0.41 -22.10 23.89
N ALA A 173 1.33 -22.87 23.32
CA ALA A 173 1.68 -24.16 23.92
C ALA A 173 2.51 -24.00 25.20
N THR A 174 3.26 -22.91 25.39
CA THR A 174 4.06 -22.68 26.61
C THR A 174 4.54 -21.22 26.71
N PHE A 175 3.76 -20.30 27.29
CA PHE A 175 4.38 -19.09 27.84
C PHE A 175 3.60 -18.51 29.02
N ARG A 176 4.32 -18.33 30.14
CA ARG A 176 3.80 -17.70 31.35
C ARG A 176 3.34 -16.28 31.03
N HIS A 177 2.17 -15.90 31.55
CA HIS A 177 1.60 -14.55 31.47
C HIS A 177 2.67 -13.48 31.71
N ARG A 178 3.02 -12.73 30.65
CA ARG A 178 3.66 -11.41 30.78
C ARG A 178 2.56 -10.36 30.81
N PRO A 179 2.67 -9.32 31.65
CA PRO A 179 1.66 -8.26 31.70
C PRO A 179 1.53 -7.58 30.33
N ALA A 180 0.29 -7.22 30.00
CA ALA A 180 -0.18 -6.73 28.70
C ALA A 180 0.54 -5.47 28.14
N GLY A 181 1.46 -4.87 28.90
CA GLY A 181 2.24 -3.70 28.46
C GLY A 181 3.54 -4.02 27.72
N SER A 182 4.07 -5.24 27.75
CA SER A 182 5.44 -5.51 27.22
C SER A 182 5.53 -6.04 25.78
N GLN A 183 4.41 -6.33 25.13
CA GLN A 183 4.35 -6.77 23.72
C GLN A 183 3.73 -5.72 22.77
N SER A 184 3.31 -4.55 23.28
CA SER A 184 2.56 -3.55 22.49
C SER A 184 3.39 -2.92 21.36
N ALA A 185 4.60 -2.45 21.67
CA ALA A 185 5.41 -1.67 20.73
C ALA A 185 5.84 -2.45 19.48
N MET A 186 6.01 -3.78 19.58
CA MET A 186 6.47 -4.62 18.46
C MET A 186 5.40 -4.77 17.38
N TYR A 187 4.13 -4.52 17.71
CA TYR A 187 3.01 -4.79 16.84
C TYR A 187 2.18 -3.55 16.46
N GLU A 188 2.74 -2.35 16.68
CA GLU A 188 2.01 -1.10 16.39
C GLU A 188 1.77 -0.85 14.91
N PHE A 189 2.61 -1.43 14.04
CA PHE A 189 2.57 -1.20 12.59
C PHE A 189 2.56 -2.50 11.77
N ASP A 190 2.86 -3.63 12.39
CA ASP A 190 2.80 -4.96 11.76
C ASP A 190 2.40 -5.96 12.85
N TRP A 191 1.26 -6.64 12.72
CA TRP A 191 0.74 -7.52 13.75
C TRP A 191 0.32 -8.88 13.20
N PRO A 192 0.40 -9.95 14.01
CA PRO A 192 -0.07 -11.27 13.60
C PRO A 192 -1.54 -11.24 13.20
N GLY A 193 -1.85 -11.81 12.03
CA GLY A 193 -3.21 -11.84 11.50
C GLY A 193 -3.68 -10.54 10.84
N ARG A 194 -2.81 -9.52 10.75
CA ARG A 194 -3.07 -8.33 9.93
C ARG A 194 -3.46 -8.76 8.52
N ALA A 195 -4.54 -8.16 7.98
CA ALA A 195 -4.92 -8.45 6.63
C ALA A 195 -3.82 -7.90 5.72
N SER A 196 -3.19 -8.79 4.98
CA SER A 196 -2.39 -8.35 3.86
C SER A 196 -3.36 -7.94 2.76
N PHE A 197 -3.64 -6.65 2.71
CA PHE A 197 -4.37 -6.11 1.58
C PHE A 197 -3.57 -6.37 0.34
N ASP A 198 -4.33 -6.57 -0.73
CA ASP A 198 -3.74 -6.46 -2.02
C ASP A 198 -3.15 -5.05 -2.02
N GLU A 199 -1.83 -4.98 -2.04
CA GLU A 199 -1.24 -4.07 -2.99
C GLU A 199 -2.15 -4.27 -4.24
N ASP A 200 -3.02 -3.29 -4.57
CA ASP A 200 -3.98 -3.02 -5.69
C ASP A 200 -3.55 -2.24 -6.94
#